data_AF-A0A4R5CQW7-F1
#
_entry.id   AF-A0A4R5CQW7-F1
#
_cell.length_a   1.000
_cell.length_b   1.000
_cell.length_c   1.000
_cell.angle_alpha   90.00
_cell.angle_beta   90.00
_cell.angle_gamma   90.00
#
_symmetry.space_group_name_H-M   'P 1'
#
loop_
_entity.id
_entity.type
_entity.pdbx_description
1 polymer ?
#
loop_
_entity_poly.entity_id
_entity_poly.type
_entity_poly.pdbx_seq_one_letter_code
_entity_poly.pdbx_strand_id
1 'polypeptide(L)'
;MKKTIAILFLSIFLCANTEVGQLLKLSNLAEHFTEHHDQDEDKHGISFLDFIAIHYNDSQHHSNQEKDNHQNLPFKTINQSVNNVLAFENIIEFSFRQPNIISVKSSVPFTPEFYNSDVFACIWLPPKLS
;
A
#
# COMPACT_ATOMS: atom_id res chain seq x y z
N MET A 1 3.62 -15.55 -9.66
CA MET A 1 3.96 -14.22 -10.23
C MET A 1 3.35 -13.08 -9.42
N LYS A 2 2.01 -12.93 -9.31
CA LYS A 2 1.38 -11.82 -8.56
C LYS A 2 1.86 -11.69 -7.10
N LYS A 3 1.96 -12.82 -6.38
CA LYS A 3 2.46 -12.85 -4.98
C LYS A 3 3.92 -12.42 -4.86
N THR A 4 4.78 -12.92 -5.75
CA THR A 4 6.21 -12.58 -5.77
C THR A 4 6.42 -11.09 -6.01
N ILE A 5 5.68 -10.51 -6.96
CA ILE A 5 5.72 -9.08 -7.25
C ILE A 5 5.23 -8.27 -6.03
N ALA A 6 4.15 -8.69 -5.38
CA ALA A 6 3.67 -8.04 -4.16
C ALA A 6 4.69 -8.09 -3.02
N ILE A 7 5.36 -9.24 -2.81
CA ILE A 7 6.43 -9.38 -1.82
C ILE A 7 7.61 -8.47 -2.16
N LEU A 8 8.01 -8.40 -3.43
CA LEU A 8 9.09 -7.51 -3.87
C LEU A 8 8.76 -6.05 -3.57
N PHE A 9 7.57 -5.59 -3.92
CA PHE A 9 7.15 -4.22 -3.63
C PHE A 9 7.05 -3.94 -2.12
N LEU A 10 6.56 -4.90 -1.33
CA LEU A 10 6.53 -4.79 0.12
C LEU A 10 7.94 -4.69 0.71
N SER A 11 8.87 -5.50 0.24
CA SER A 11 10.27 -5.44 0.66
C SER A 11 10.91 -4.09 0.31
N ILE A 12 10.72 -3.59 -0.91
CA ILE A 12 11.22 -2.26 -1.32
C ILE A 12 10.61 -1.17 -0.43
N PHE A 13 9.29 -1.24 -0.17
CA PHE A 13 8.60 -0.29 0.69
C PHE A 13 9.16 -0.30 2.11
N LEU A 14 9.36 -1.48 2.71
CA LEU A 14 9.96 -1.62 4.04
C LEU A 14 11.39 -1.08 4.07
N CYS A 15 12.22 -1.42 3.08
CA CYS A 15 13.60 -0.91 3.01
C CYS A 15 13.66 0.62 2.87
N ALA A 16 12.72 1.23 2.15
CA ALA A 16 12.70 2.67 1.91
C ALA A 16 12.13 3.47 3.10
N ASN A 17 11.19 2.89 3.85
CA ASN A 17 10.46 3.60 4.92
C ASN A 17 10.89 3.19 6.33
N THR A 18 11.76 2.20 6.48
CA THR A 18 12.24 1.74 7.79
C THR A 18 13.76 1.55 7.76
N GLU A 19 14.36 1.42 8.94
CA GLU A 19 15.80 1.16 9.06
C GLU A 19 16.22 -0.24 8.56
N VAL A 20 15.27 -1.08 8.09
CA VAL A 20 15.59 -2.34 7.38
C VAL A 20 16.49 -2.08 6.17
N GLY A 21 16.36 -0.92 5.51
CA GLY A 21 17.24 -0.54 4.41
C GLY A 21 18.72 -0.43 4.79
N GLN A 22 19.06 -0.18 6.07
CA GLN A 22 20.45 -0.13 6.53
C GLN A 22 21.13 -1.50 6.44
N LEU A 23 20.38 -2.61 6.45
CA LEU A 23 20.95 -3.95 6.26
C LEU A 23 21.64 -4.10 4.90
N LEU A 24 21.23 -3.32 3.89
CA LEU A 24 21.89 -3.30 2.58
C LEU A 24 23.32 -2.73 2.65
N LYS A 25 23.66 -1.96 3.69
CA LYS A 25 25.01 -1.44 3.93
C LYS A 25 25.90 -2.40 4.72
N LEU A 26 25.42 -3.59 5.06
CA LEU A 26 26.22 -4.57 5.80
C LEU A 26 27.43 -5.06 4.97
N SER A 27 27.34 -5.02 3.65
CA SER A 27 28.50 -5.26 2.77
C SER A 27 29.63 -4.27 3.03
N ASN A 28 29.30 -2.98 3.17
CA ASN A 28 30.29 -1.92 3.42
C ASN A 28 30.95 -2.11 4.78
N LEU A 29 30.21 -2.59 5.79
CA LEU A 29 30.78 -2.92 7.10
C LEU A 29 31.84 -4.03 7.00
N ALA A 30 31.55 -5.07 6.21
CA ALA A 30 32.47 -6.19 6.02
C ALA A 30 33.71 -5.79 5.22
N GLU A 31 33.55 -4.98 4.18
CA GLU A 31 34.65 -4.41 3.40
C GLU A 31 35.56 -3.55 4.28
N HIS A 32 34.98 -2.58 5.00
CA HIS A 32 35.71 -1.68 5.89
C HIS A 32 36.40 -2.43 7.06
N PHE A 33 35.79 -3.50 7.57
CA PHE A 33 36.44 -4.36 8.57
C PHE A 33 37.67 -5.08 8.00
N THR A 34 37.58 -5.59 6.77
CA THR A 34 38.68 -6.30 6.12
C THR A 34 39.85 -5.35 5.86
N GLU A 35 39.57 -4.13 5.39
CA GLU A 35 40.60 -3.10 5.20
C GLU A 35 41.34 -2.80 6.50
N HIS A 36 40.62 -2.56 7.60
CA HIS A 36 41.25 -2.32 8.89
C HIS A 36 41.99 -3.54 9.47
N HIS A 37 41.51 -4.75 9.19
CA HIS A 37 42.19 -5.97 9.61
C HIS A 37 43.52 -6.17 8.87
N ASP A 38 43.56 -5.81 7.60
CA ASP A 38 44.72 -6.01 6.73
C ASP A 38 45.76 -4.86 6.82
N GLN A 39 45.33 -3.63 7.15
CA GLN A 39 46.18 -2.44 7.22
C GLN A 39 46.85 -2.20 8.58
N ASP A 40 46.47 -2.94 9.62
CA ASP A 40 47.01 -2.72 10.97
C ASP A 40 48.48 -3.19 11.04
N GLU A 41 49.41 -2.24 11.07
CA GLU A 41 50.87 -2.49 11.04
C GLU A 41 51.38 -3.25 12.29
N ASP A 42 50.60 -3.24 13.39
CA ASP A 42 50.89 -3.95 14.64
C ASP A 42 50.36 -5.41 14.63
N LYS A 43 50.74 -6.15 13.58
CA LYS A 43 50.92 -7.62 13.49
C LYS A 43 49.80 -8.59 13.90
N HIS A 44 48.63 -8.14 14.33
CA HIS A 44 47.53 -9.05 14.70
C HIS A 44 46.19 -8.72 14.05
N GLY A 45 46.06 -7.58 13.37
CA GLY A 45 44.79 -7.09 12.84
C GLY A 45 43.80 -6.79 13.98
N ILE A 46 42.93 -5.80 13.79
CA ILE A 46 41.90 -5.54 14.80
C ILE A 46 40.87 -6.68 14.86
N SER A 47 40.36 -6.94 16.07
CA SER A 47 39.18 -7.79 16.22
C SER A 47 37.93 -7.07 15.72
N PHE A 48 36.92 -7.83 15.28
CA PHE A 48 35.64 -7.26 14.87
C PHE A 48 34.97 -6.45 16.00
N LEU A 49 35.09 -6.88 17.25
CA LEU A 49 34.54 -6.11 18.38
C LEU A 49 35.27 -4.78 18.59
N ASP A 50 36.59 -4.77 18.42
CA ASP A 50 37.39 -3.55 18.53
C ASP A 50 37.06 -2.58 17.40
N PHE A 51 36.90 -3.10 16.18
CA PHE A 51 36.41 -2.34 15.03
C PHE A 51 35.06 -1.66 15.29
N ILE A 52 34.08 -2.41 15.84
CA ILE A 52 32.77 -1.87 16.20
C ILE A 52 32.92 -0.83 17.32
N ALA A 53 33.76 -1.08 18.32
CA ALA A 53 33.98 -0.13 19.41
C ALA A 53 34.59 1.19 18.90
N ILE A 54 35.54 1.14 17.96
CA ILE A 54 36.15 2.34 17.36
C ILE A 54 35.11 3.12 16.54
N HIS A 55 34.26 2.44 15.77
CA HIS A 55 33.35 3.11 14.84
C HIS A 55 31.99 3.48 15.42
N TYR A 56 31.48 2.80 16.45
CA TYR A 56 30.13 3.02 17.01
C TYR A 56 30.13 3.60 18.43
N ASN A 57 31.31 3.84 19.03
CA ASN A 57 31.41 4.58 20.27
C ASN A 57 31.39 6.10 20.00
N ASP A 58 30.36 6.78 20.49
CA ASP A 58 30.07 8.20 20.26
C ASP A 58 31.11 9.16 20.90
N SER A 59 32.04 8.63 21.70
CA SER A 59 33.01 9.41 22.47
C SER A 59 34.29 9.80 21.72
N GLN A 60 34.55 9.22 20.55
CA GLN A 60 35.73 9.53 19.73
C GLN A 60 35.29 10.26 18.47
N HIS A 61 35.09 11.58 18.58
CA HIS A 61 35.03 12.44 17.42
C HIS A 61 36.43 12.47 16.79
N HIS A 62 36.74 11.47 15.96
CA HIS A 62 38.03 11.40 15.28
C HIS A 62 38.21 12.67 14.44
N SER A 63 39.23 13.40 14.87
CA SER A 63 39.75 14.61 14.27
C SER A 63 40.04 14.41 12.79
N ASN A 64 39.32 15.15 11.95
CA ASN A 64 39.83 15.82 10.75
C ASN A 64 40.66 15.04 9.70
N GLN A 65 40.69 13.71 9.69
CA GLN A 65 41.32 12.94 8.60
C GLN A 65 40.26 12.08 7.90
N GLU A 66 40.06 12.43 6.62
CA GLU A 66 39.38 11.62 5.59
C GLU A 66 37.91 11.27 5.87
N LYS A 67 37.08 12.33 5.89
CA LYS A 67 35.64 12.31 6.21
C LYS A 67 34.74 11.54 5.24
N ASP A 68 35.19 11.17 4.05
CA ASP A 68 34.25 10.80 2.99
C ASP A 68 33.92 9.29 2.91
N ASN A 69 34.72 8.39 3.50
CA ASN A 69 34.47 6.94 3.39
C ASN A 69 34.10 6.24 4.72
N HIS A 70 34.58 6.73 5.86
CA HIS A 70 34.38 6.06 7.17
C HIS A 70 32.96 6.23 7.74
N GLN A 71 32.10 7.04 7.10
CA GLN A 71 30.75 7.36 7.59
C GLN A 71 29.65 6.50 6.95
N ASN A 72 29.96 5.69 5.94
CA ASN A 72 28.98 4.87 5.21
C ASN A 72 28.71 3.50 5.87
N LEU A 73 28.69 3.46 7.19
CA LEU A 73 28.38 2.27 7.97
C LEU A 73 26.88 2.19 8.31
N PRO A 74 26.31 0.97 8.41
CA PRO A 74 24.92 0.79 8.76
C PRO A 74 24.62 1.36 10.16
N PHE A 75 23.41 1.89 10.40
CA PHE A 75 22.94 2.33 11.72
C PHE A 75 23.77 3.42 12.44
N LYS A 76 24.68 4.10 11.75
CA LYS A 76 25.45 5.26 12.28
C LYS A 76 24.59 6.48 12.61
N THR A 77 23.49 6.66 11.88
CA THR A 77 22.56 7.78 12.06
C THR A 77 21.19 7.24 12.39
N ILE A 78 20.64 7.65 13.53
CA ILE A 78 19.23 7.38 13.88
C ILE A 78 18.41 8.52 13.28
N ASN A 79 17.69 8.25 12.20
CA ASN A 79 16.73 9.21 11.67
C ASN A 79 15.52 9.27 12.60
N GLN A 80 15.39 10.34 13.39
CA GLN A 80 14.21 10.56 14.24
C GLN A 80 12.91 10.78 13.44
N SER A 81 13.01 10.86 12.10
CA SER A 81 11.91 11.18 11.19
C SER A 81 10.99 10.00 10.84
N VAL A 82 11.33 8.76 11.22
CA VAL A 82 10.52 7.57 10.86
C VAL A 82 9.45 7.28 11.92
N ASN A 83 8.42 8.14 12.00
CA ASN A 83 7.17 7.83 12.70
C ASN A 83 6.27 6.93 11.82
N ASN A 84 6.79 5.79 11.35
CA ASN A 84 6.01 4.88 10.53
C ASN A 84 5.18 3.95 11.42
N VAL A 85 3.90 4.27 11.59
CA VAL A 85 2.92 3.40 12.24
C VAL A 85 2.32 2.47 11.19
N LEU A 86 2.59 1.17 11.28
CA LEU A 86 1.90 0.16 10.50
C LEU A 86 0.49 -0.02 11.08
N ALA A 87 -0.47 0.73 10.54
CA ALA A 87 -1.88 0.55 10.87
C ALA A 87 -2.45 -0.62 10.05
N PHE A 88 -2.81 -1.71 10.73
CA PHE A 88 -3.56 -2.79 10.12
C PHE A 88 -5.06 -2.45 10.23
N GLU A 89 -5.71 -2.20 9.09
CA GLU A 89 -7.16 -2.04 9.11
C GLU A 89 -7.84 -3.38 9.40
N ASN A 90 -8.76 -3.38 10.38
CA ASN A 90 -9.66 -4.50 10.57
C ASN A 90 -10.56 -4.59 9.34
N ILE A 91 -10.52 -5.72 8.64
CA ILE A 91 -11.44 -5.98 7.53
C ILE A 91 -12.83 -6.15 8.15
N ILE A 92 -13.65 -5.10 8.10
CA ILE A 92 -15.03 -5.16 8.56
C ILE A 92 -15.81 -5.98 7.53
N GLU A 93 -16.22 -7.19 7.88
CA GLU A 93 -17.21 -7.94 7.10
C GLU A 93 -18.55 -7.20 7.17
N PHE A 94 -18.92 -6.51 6.09
CA PHE A 94 -20.26 -5.97 5.94
C PHE A 94 -21.12 -6.97 5.15
N SER A 95 -22.29 -7.31 5.69
CA SER A 95 -23.31 -8.08 4.97
C SER A 95 -24.45 -7.15 4.58
N PHE A 96 -24.88 -7.23 3.31
CA PHE A 96 -26.10 -6.57 2.87
C PHE A 96 -27.30 -7.38 3.34
N ARG A 97 -28.20 -6.74 4.09
CA ARG A 97 -29.49 -7.34 4.43
C ARG A 97 -30.27 -7.52 3.12
N GLN A 98 -30.66 -8.76 2.82
CA GLN A 98 -31.38 -9.09 1.59
C GLN A 98 -32.69 -8.27 1.52
N PRO A 99 -33.05 -7.68 0.36
CA PRO A 99 -34.23 -6.84 0.26
C PRO A 99 -35.49 -7.66 0.53
N ASN A 100 -36.42 -7.11 1.31
CA ASN A 100 -37.75 -7.68 1.45
C ASN A 100 -38.46 -7.53 0.10
N ILE A 101 -38.66 -8.63 -0.61
CA ILE A 101 -39.44 -8.63 -1.86
C ILE A 101 -40.92 -8.55 -1.47
N ILE A 102 -41.49 -7.34 -1.55
CA ILE A 102 -42.93 -7.14 -1.37
C ILE A 102 -43.60 -7.36 -2.72
N SER A 103 -44.28 -8.50 -2.89
CA SER A 103 -45.13 -8.74 -4.05
C SER A 103 -46.44 -7.98 -3.88
N VAL A 104 -46.54 -6.80 -4.48
CA VAL A 104 -47.80 -6.06 -4.54
C VAL A 104 -48.64 -6.63 -5.67
N LYS A 105 -49.72 -7.34 -5.32
CA LYS A 105 -50.70 -7.82 -6.29
C LYS A 105 -51.61 -6.66 -6.72
N SER A 106 -51.07 -5.77 -7.55
CA SER A 106 -51.85 -4.68 -8.14
C SER A 106 -52.68 -5.21 -9.31
N SER A 107 -53.98 -5.38 -9.11
CA SER A 107 -54.90 -5.44 -10.24
C SER A 107 -55.09 -4.01 -10.76
N VAL A 108 -54.63 -3.74 -11.98
CA VAL A 108 -54.95 -2.47 -12.65
C VAL A 108 -56.46 -2.47 -12.90
N PRO A 109 -57.24 -1.53 -12.32
CA PRO A 109 -58.66 -1.43 -12.64
C PRO A 109 -58.79 -1.03 -14.11
N PHE A 110 -59.35 -1.93 -14.92
CA PHE A 110 -59.71 -1.64 -16.30
C PHE A 110 -61.04 -0.88 -16.27
N THR A 111 -61.02 0.43 -16.46
CA THR A 111 -62.24 1.22 -16.58
C THR A 111 -62.88 0.95 -17.95
N PRO A 112 -64.18 0.60 -18.02
CA PRO A 112 -64.88 0.39 -19.28
C PRO A 112 -65.29 1.75 -19.87
N GLU A 113 -64.33 2.61 -20.19
CA GLU A 113 -64.59 3.97 -20.70
C GLU A 113 -64.51 4.08 -22.23
N PHE A 114 -64.59 2.97 -22.95
CA PHE A 114 -64.82 3.01 -24.40
C PHE A 114 -66.30 2.87 -24.71
N TYR A 115 -67.03 3.99 -24.63
CA TYR A 115 -68.33 4.12 -25.28
C TYR A 115 -68.10 4.17 -26.80
N ASN A 116 -68.21 3.02 -27.47
CA ASN A 116 -68.25 2.96 -28.93
C ASN A 116 -69.63 3.46 -29.37
N SER A 117 -69.72 4.72 -29.76
CA SER A 117 -70.91 5.32 -30.34
C SER A 117 -71.00 4.95 -31.82
N ASP A 118 -71.93 4.07 -32.20
CA ASP A 118 -72.23 3.73 -33.60
C ASP A 118 -72.86 4.91 -34.37
N VAL A 119 -73.00 6.09 -33.76
CA VAL A 119 -73.45 7.32 -34.42
C VAL A 119 -72.59 7.64 -35.66
N PHE A 120 -71.28 7.38 -35.60
CA PHE A 120 -70.39 7.56 -36.75
C PHE A 120 -70.65 6.56 -37.89
N ALA A 121 -71.27 5.41 -37.62
CA ALA A 121 -71.65 4.46 -38.67
C ALA A 121 -72.88 4.95 -39.48
N CYS A 122 -73.67 5.87 -38.93
CA CYS A 122 -74.90 6.35 -39.55
C CYS A 122 -74.75 7.64 -40.36
N ILE A 123 -73.61 8.36 -40.27
CA ILE A 123 -73.43 9.67 -40.92
C ILE A 123 -73.38 9.61 -42.45
N TRP A 124 -73.08 8.45 -43.03
CA TRP A 124 -72.98 8.25 -44.48
C TRP A 124 -74.18 7.52 -45.08
N LEU A 125 -75.23 7.28 -44.30
CA LEU A 125 -76.45 6.65 -44.82
C LEU A 125 -77.25 7.68 -45.64
N PRO A 126 -77.73 7.32 -46.84
CA PRO A 126 -78.56 8.21 -47.63
C PRO A 126 -79.88 8.55 -46.91
N PRO A 127 -80.48 9.72 -47.19
CA PRO A 127 -81.75 10.12 -46.59
C PRO A 127 -82.84 9.09 -46.91
N LYS A 128 -83.56 8.67 -45.87
CA LYS A 128 -84.70 7.75 -46.02
C LYS A 128 -85.87 8.54 -46.62
N LEU A 129 -86.35 8.11 -47.78
CA LEU A 129 -87.57 8.64 -48.38
C LEU A 129 -88.76 8.01 -47.64
N SER A 130 -89.70 8.83 -47.15
CA SER A 130 -90.95 8.34 -46.54
C SER A 130 -91.94 7.91 -47.59
#